data_AF-A0AAD3CQ18-F1
#
_entry.id   AF-A0AAD3CQ18-F1
#
_cell.length_a   1.000
_cell.length_b   1.000
_cell.length_c   1.000
_cell.angle_alpha   90.00
_cell.angle_beta   90.00
_cell.angle_gamma   90.00
#
_symmetry.space_group_name_H-M   'P 1'
#
loop_
_entity.id
_entity.type
_entity.pdbx_description
1 polymer ?
#
loop_
_entity_poly.entity_id
_entity_poly.type
_entity_poly.pdbx_seq_one_letter_code
_entity_poly.pdbx_strand_id
1 'polypeptide(L)'
;MDSSKRKEGDAFLGEMTFAQMDKCDCDECGLSCALPPPSIQAAIMNYKKMKPSPTQERTLIKRYGGVSIWKIAMPLNSQPLTEFGNSHRFLYYKTVPQSVCVKSIGQGVVGSKSETDSRLKVDWKEGSGSFCCANGGKAIGFVSEAGDDTSKTDENMTVVYYALKATKSSVDDFLQGDTHPVENNPNLWATNLLSLFKKHLASKDTKLDEKALGTISDMVATFENEDQN
;
A
#
# COMPACT_ATOMS: atom_id res chain seq x y z
N MET A 1 -20.54 29.40 21.74
CA MET A 1 -19.52 28.36 21.47
C MET A 1 -19.69 27.94 20.02
N ASP A 2 -18.66 28.22 19.22
CA ASP A 2 -18.69 28.28 17.76
C ASP A 2 -18.83 26.90 17.10
N SER A 3 -19.89 26.74 16.30
CA SER A 3 -20.22 25.51 15.56
C SER A 3 -19.31 25.28 14.35
N SER A 4 -18.44 26.23 14.01
CA SER A 4 -17.48 26.11 12.91
C SER A 4 -16.28 25.22 13.25
N LYS A 5 -15.91 25.09 14.53
CA LYS A 5 -14.76 24.26 14.95
C LYS A 5 -15.02 22.75 14.99
N ARG A 6 -16.29 22.30 14.91
CA ARG A 6 -16.62 20.86 14.84
C ARG A 6 -16.53 20.29 13.41
N LYS A 7 -16.67 21.11 12.38
CA LYS A 7 -16.70 20.64 10.99
C LYS A 7 -15.32 20.30 10.42
N GLU A 8 -14.25 20.88 10.94
CA GLU A 8 -12.87 20.53 10.54
C GLU A 8 -12.40 19.20 11.15
N GLY A 9 -12.84 18.87 12.38
CA GLY A 9 -12.54 17.58 13.01
C GLY A 9 -13.23 16.39 12.33
N ASP A 10 -14.42 16.61 11.76
CA ASP A 10 -15.17 15.57 11.05
C ASP A 10 -14.66 15.32 9.62
N ALA A 11 -14.09 16.34 8.95
CA ALA A 11 -13.41 16.16 7.66
C ALA A 11 -12.11 15.36 7.79
N PHE A 12 -11.36 15.59 8.89
CA PHE A 12 -10.14 14.85 9.23
C PHE A 12 -10.39 13.35 9.47
N LEU A 13 -11.54 12.99 10.09
CA LEU A 13 -11.98 11.60 10.24
C LEU A 13 -12.39 10.96 8.89
N GLY A 14 -12.81 11.78 7.92
CA GLY A 14 -13.17 11.35 6.56
C GLY A 14 -11.99 10.83 5.73
N GLU A 15 -10.75 11.18 6.10
CA GLU A 15 -9.53 10.70 5.45
C GLU A 15 -8.93 9.45 6.13
N MET A 16 -9.43 9.09 7.31
CA MET A 16 -8.66 8.28 8.27
C MET A 16 -9.02 6.80 8.36
N THR A 17 -9.98 6.25 7.62
CA THR A 17 -10.35 4.85 7.87
C THR A 17 -10.95 4.10 6.69
N PHE A 18 -10.25 3.03 6.32
CA PHE A 18 -10.67 1.97 5.41
C PHE A 18 -11.92 1.30 5.93
N ALA A 19 -13.01 1.56 5.23
CA ALA A 19 -14.06 0.57 5.15
C ALA A 19 -14.58 0.56 3.72
N GLN A 20 -14.39 -0.57 3.03
CA GLN A 20 -15.47 -1.02 2.18
C GLN A 20 -16.69 -1.18 3.09
N MET A 21 -17.88 -0.84 2.58
CA MET A 21 -19.09 -0.60 3.39
C MET A 21 -19.39 -1.69 4.45
N ASP A 22 -18.83 -2.89 4.29
CA ASP A 22 -19.19 -4.08 5.05
C ASP A 22 -17.98 -4.80 5.74
N LYS A 23 -16.71 -4.42 5.48
CA LYS A 23 -15.50 -5.09 6.03
C LYS A 23 -14.29 -4.13 6.19
N CYS A 24 -13.49 -4.29 7.26
CA CYS A 24 -12.16 -3.68 7.36
C CYS A 24 -11.13 -4.57 6.67
N ASP A 25 -10.63 -4.12 5.53
CA ASP A 25 -9.53 -4.80 4.83
C ASP A 25 -8.15 -4.47 5.41
N CYS A 26 -8.11 -3.67 6.48
CA CYS A 26 -6.89 -3.31 7.15
C CYS A 26 -6.22 -4.54 7.79
N ASP A 27 -4.90 -4.65 7.62
CA ASP A 27 -4.09 -5.75 8.19
C ASP A 27 -4.08 -5.76 9.74
N GLU A 28 -4.69 -4.74 10.36
CA GLU A 28 -4.66 -4.48 11.80
C GLU A 28 -5.94 -4.85 12.54
N CYS A 29 -7.09 -4.99 11.87
CA CYS A 29 -8.35 -5.31 12.57
C CYS A 29 -8.53 -6.79 12.89
N GLY A 30 -7.59 -7.66 12.50
CA GLY A 30 -7.80 -9.09 12.57
C GLY A 30 -9.05 -9.52 11.79
N LEU A 31 -9.34 -10.82 11.74
CA LEU A 31 -10.47 -11.35 10.98
C LEU A 31 -11.86 -11.03 11.60
N SER A 32 -11.94 -10.15 12.60
CA SER A 32 -13.17 -9.73 13.27
C SER A 32 -13.52 -8.29 12.90
N CYS A 33 -14.14 -8.09 11.74
CA CYS A 33 -14.56 -6.76 11.27
C CYS A 33 -15.80 -6.26 12.03
N ALA A 34 -15.67 -5.14 12.74
CA ALA A 34 -16.81 -4.27 13.05
C ALA A 34 -17.06 -3.33 11.86
N LEU A 35 -18.34 -3.01 11.60
CA LEU A 35 -18.73 -2.02 10.60
C LEU A 35 -18.12 -0.65 10.91
N PRO A 36 -17.72 0.14 9.90
CA PRO A 36 -17.28 1.52 10.13
C PRO A 36 -18.43 2.33 10.77
N PRO A 37 -18.11 3.25 11.70
CA PRO A 37 -19.07 4.21 12.24
C PRO A 37 -19.87 4.93 11.13
N PRO A 38 -21.17 5.22 11.33
CA PRO A 38 -22.02 5.88 10.34
C PRO A 38 -21.50 7.23 9.82
N SER A 39 -20.73 7.97 10.63
CA SER A 39 -20.09 9.22 10.22
C SER A 39 -19.04 9.02 9.12
N ILE A 40 -18.27 7.92 9.19
CA ILE A 40 -17.27 7.55 8.18
C ILE A 40 -17.97 7.09 6.90
N GLN A 41 -19.07 6.32 7.02
CA GLN A 41 -19.87 5.92 5.86
C GLN A 41 -20.45 7.14 5.11
N ALA A 42 -20.96 8.14 5.84
CA ALA A 42 -21.48 9.38 5.26
C ALA A 42 -20.39 10.20 4.57
N ALA A 43 -19.18 10.26 5.15
CA ALA A 43 -18.03 10.92 4.54
C ALA A 43 -17.62 10.25 3.22
N ILE A 44 -17.53 8.92 3.18
CA ILE A 44 -17.24 8.14 1.97
C ILE A 44 -18.29 8.40 0.88
N MET A 45 -19.58 8.40 1.22
CA MET A 45 -20.65 8.66 0.26
C MET A 45 -20.62 10.08 -0.29
N ASN A 46 -20.27 11.08 0.51
CA ASN A 46 -20.19 12.47 0.05
C ASN A 46 -18.96 12.70 -0.85
N TYR A 47 -17.84 12.04 -0.58
CA TYR A 47 -16.65 12.08 -1.42
C TYR A 47 -16.92 11.48 -2.82
N LYS A 48 -17.58 10.32 -2.89
CA LYS A 48 -17.95 9.67 -4.17
C LYS A 48 -18.85 10.52 -5.08
N LYS A 49 -19.58 11.49 -4.52
CA LYS A 49 -20.48 12.38 -5.28
C LYS A 49 -19.75 13.51 -6.01
N MET A 50 -18.49 13.81 -5.70
CA MET A 50 -17.84 15.06 -6.15
C MET A 50 -17.05 14.97 -7.48
N LYS A 51 -16.78 13.77 -8.01
CA LYS A 51 -16.39 13.47 -9.43
C LYS A 51 -15.88 12.02 -9.46
N PRO A 52 -16.14 11.21 -10.51
CA PRO A 52 -15.50 9.91 -10.66
C PRO A 52 -14.06 10.16 -11.15
N SER A 53 -13.16 10.53 -10.26
CA SER A 53 -11.74 10.32 -10.56
C SER A 53 -11.50 8.81 -10.54
N PRO A 54 -10.66 8.26 -11.43
CA PRO A 54 -10.25 6.87 -11.33
C PRO A 54 -9.76 6.58 -9.90
N THR A 55 -10.17 5.47 -9.32
CA THR A 55 -9.67 5.04 -8.01
C THR A 55 -8.61 3.98 -8.21
N GLN A 56 -7.62 3.96 -7.34
CA GLN A 56 -6.70 2.84 -7.28
C GLN A 56 -7.43 1.59 -6.82
N GLU A 57 -7.08 0.46 -7.42
CA GLU A 57 -7.62 -0.84 -7.05
C GLU A 57 -6.59 -1.61 -6.24
N ARG A 58 -7.07 -2.30 -5.21
CA ARG A 58 -6.26 -3.14 -4.35
C ARG A 58 -6.86 -4.53 -4.28
N THR A 59 -6.05 -5.54 -4.55
CA THR A 59 -6.44 -6.95 -4.50
C THR A 59 -5.58 -7.67 -3.48
N LEU A 60 -6.21 -8.36 -2.51
CA LEU A 60 -5.50 -9.24 -1.60
C LEU A 60 -5.14 -10.53 -2.34
N ILE A 61 -3.85 -10.84 -2.43
CA ILE A 61 -3.36 -12.06 -3.07
C ILE A 61 -3.20 -13.17 -2.03
N LYS A 62 -2.51 -12.88 -0.91
CA LYS A 62 -2.27 -13.88 0.13
C LYS A 62 -2.15 -13.23 1.50
N ARG A 63 -2.57 -13.92 2.56
CA ARG A 63 -2.45 -13.48 3.95
C ARG A 63 -2.19 -14.67 4.87
N TYR A 64 -1.22 -14.53 5.76
CA TYR A 64 -0.95 -15.49 6.82
C TYR A 64 -0.19 -14.85 7.98
N GLY A 65 -0.62 -15.07 9.22
CA GLY A 65 0.18 -14.74 10.42
C GLY A 65 0.65 -13.28 10.52
N GLY A 66 -0.17 -12.30 10.11
CA GLY A 66 0.18 -10.87 10.09
C GLY A 66 1.12 -10.45 8.95
N VAL A 67 1.30 -11.33 7.97
CA VAL A 67 1.96 -11.07 6.70
C VAL A 67 0.92 -11.09 5.59
N SER A 68 1.03 -10.19 4.62
CA SER A 68 0.10 -10.13 3.48
C SER A 68 0.78 -9.67 2.20
N ILE A 69 0.25 -10.09 1.06
CA ILE A 69 0.68 -9.68 -0.28
C ILE A 69 -0.52 -9.08 -0.99
N TRP A 70 -0.34 -7.87 -1.50
CA TRP A 70 -1.37 -7.11 -2.19
C TRP A 70 -0.89 -6.71 -3.57
N LYS A 71 -1.78 -6.78 -4.55
CA LYS A 71 -1.62 -6.15 -5.86
C LYS A 71 -2.31 -4.79 -5.83
N ILE A 72 -1.62 -3.76 -6.30
CA ILE A 72 -2.17 -2.42 -6.44
C ILE A 72 -2.10 -2.02 -7.90
N ALA A 73 -3.24 -1.67 -8.48
CA ALA A 73 -3.35 -1.05 -9.79
C ALA A 73 -3.62 0.45 -9.60
N MET A 74 -2.77 1.27 -10.21
CA MET A 74 -2.77 2.72 -10.10
C MET A 74 -2.95 3.35 -11.48
N PRO A 75 -4.21 3.51 -11.94
CA PRO A 75 -4.53 4.19 -13.19
C PRO A 75 -4.03 5.63 -13.17
N LEU A 76 -3.74 6.19 -14.34
CA LEU A 76 -3.29 7.57 -14.50
C LEU A 76 -4.27 8.55 -13.83
N ASN A 77 -3.74 9.52 -13.08
CA ASN A 77 -4.50 10.55 -12.35
C ASN A 77 -5.52 9.98 -11.35
N SER A 78 -5.31 8.74 -10.90
CA SER A 78 -6.17 8.13 -9.89
C SER A 78 -5.98 8.77 -8.51
N GLN A 79 -7.04 8.75 -7.72
CA GLN A 79 -6.96 9.17 -6.31
C GLN A 79 -6.05 8.20 -5.54
N PRO A 80 -5.12 8.72 -4.71
CA PRO A 80 -4.17 7.88 -4.00
C PRO A 80 -4.87 6.92 -3.05
N LEU A 81 -4.48 5.65 -3.09
CA LEU A 81 -4.72 4.73 -2.01
C LEU A 81 -3.76 5.08 -0.86
N THR A 82 -4.25 5.91 0.05
CA THR A 82 -3.53 6.21 1.30
C THR A 82 -3.58 4.98 2.19
N GLU A 83 -2.50 4.66 2.89
CA GLU A 83 -2.37 3.62 3.93
C GLU A 83 -1.62 4.17 5.14
N PHE A 84 -1.95 3.72 6.35
CA PHE A 84 -1.15 4.04 7.52
C PHE A 84 0.08 3.15 7.61
N GLY A 85 1.24 3.76 7.84
CA GLY A 85 2.54 3.10 7.91
C GLY A 85 2.76 2.25 9.16
N ASN A 86 1.80 1.44 9.58
CA ASN A 86 1.93 0.59 10.76
C ASN A 86 2.66 -0.73 10.49
N SER A 87 2.65 -1.20 9.25
CA SER A 87 3.39 -2.38 8.79
C SER A 87 4.70 -2.02 8.09
N HIS A 88 5.68 -2.92 8.14
CA HIS A 88 6.81 -2.91 7.21
C HIS A 88 6.32 -3.33 5.83
N ARG A 89 6.90 -2.75 4.77
CA ARG A 89 6.50 -3.03 3.39
C ARG A 89 7.69 -3.21 2.47
N PHE A 90 7.67 -4.27 1.68
CA PHE A 90 8.40 -4.28 0.41
C PHE A 90 7.42 -3.88 -0.70
N LEU A 91 7.83 -2.91 -1.50
CA LEU A 91 7.11 -2.50 -2.69
C LEU A 91 7.87 -3.02 -3.91
N TYR A 92 7.23 -3.84 -4.73
CA TYR A 92 7.80 -4.37 -5.96
C TYR A 92 7.06 -3.80 -7.17
N TYR A 93 7.77 -3.11 -8.05
CA TYR A 93 7.17 -2.37 -9.16
C TYR A 93 7.12 -3.26 -10.40
N LYS A 94 5.97 -3.88 -10.63
CA LYS A 94 5.78 -4.86 -11.72
C LYS A 94 5.64 -4.19 -13.08
N THR A 95 4.94 -3.07 -13.15
CA THR A 95 4.70 -2.33 -14.39
C THR A 95 4.73 -0.85 -14.12
N VAL A 96 5.62 -0.12 -14.80
CA VAL A 96 5.75 1.33 -14.68
C VAL A 96 5.88 1.91 -16.10
N PRO A 97 4.78 2.38 -16.72
CA PRO A 97 4.84 2.93 -18.07
C PRO A 97 5.82 4.12 -18.15
N GLN A 98 6.64 4.16 -19.20
CA GLN A 98 7.72 5.16 -19.35
C GLN A 98 7.23 6.62 -19.37
N SER A 99 5.99 6.82 -19.82
CA SER A 99 5.28 8.09 -19.92
C SER A 99 4.60 8.53 -18.63
N VAL A 100 4.75 7.77 -17.54
CA VAL A 100 4.11 8.05 -16.25
C VAL A 100 5.15 8.47 -15.21
N CYS A 101 4.82 9.52 -14.47
CA CYS A 101 5.55 9.97 -13.30
C CYS A 101 4.83 9.49 -12.04
N VAL A 102 5.53 8.77 -11.17
CA VAL A 102 4.98 8.38 -9.86
C VAL A 102 5.46 9.36 -8.81
N LYS A 103 4.54 9.81 -7.95
CA LYS A 103 4.84 10.68 -6.81
C LYS A 103 4.28 10.08 -5.53
N SER A 104 4.95 10.29 -4.40
CA SER A 104 4.35 10.04 -3.09
C SER A 104 3.31 11.12 -2.78
N ILE A 105 2.30 10.78 -1.99
CA ILE A 105 1.42 11.79 -1.39
C ILE A 105 2.24 12.80 -0.58
N GLY A 106 1.79 14.05 -0.58
CA GLY A 106 2.40 15.14 0.16
C GLY A 106 1.89 15.26 1.59
N GLN A 107 2.11 16.43 2.18
CA GLN A 107 1.68 16.78 3.54
C GLN A 107 0.33 17.49 3.56
N GLY A 108 -0.49 17.19 4.57
CA GLY A 108 -1.81 17.79 4.75
C GLY A 108 -2.95 16.91 4.22
N VAL A 109 -4.11 17.53 3.99
CA VAL A 109 -5.34 16.89 3.50
C VAL A 109 -5.12 16.42 2.06
N VAL A 110 -5.42 15.17 1.75
CA VAL A 110 -5.20 14.57 0.42
C VAL A 110 -6.03 15.30 -0.62
N GLY A 111 -5.38 15.71 -1.72
CA GLY A 111 -6.03 16.51 -2.77
C GLY A 111 -6.16 18.00 -2.45
N SER A 112 -5.69 18.45 -1.28
CA SER A 112 -5.48 19.88 -1.04
C SER A 112 -4.31 20.41 -1.86
N LYS A 113 -4.28 21.74 -2.05
CA LYS A 113 -3.15 22.41 -2.72
C LYS A 113 -1.83 22.17 -1.98
N SER A 114 -1.83 22.25 -0.65
CA SER A 114 -0.63 22.00 0.16
C SER A 114 -0.11 20.57 0.02
N GLU A 115 -1.01 19.59 -0.08
CA GLU A 115 -0.61 18.20 -0.32
C GLU A 115 -0.03 18.04 -1.72
N THR A 116 -0.72 18.54 -2.74
CA THR A 116 -0.28 18.45 -4.13
C THR A 116 1.08 19.12 -4.35
N ASP A 117 1.28 20.32 -3.80
CA ASP A 117 2.51 21.11 -3.92
C ASP A 117 3.71 20.45 -3.18
N SER A 118 3.44 19.57 -2.21
CA SER A 118 4.48 18.89 -1.42
C SER A 118 4.73 17.43 -1.83
N ARG A 119 4.10 16.96 -2.90
CA ARG A 119 4.36 15.63 -3.47
C ARG A 119 5.80 15.52 -3.97
N LEU A 120 6.42 14.38 -3.73
CA LEU A 120 7.79 14.10 -4.15
C LEU A 120 7.80 13.03 -5.23
N LYS A 121 8.51 13.29 -6.32
CA LYS A 121 8.76 12.29 -7.36
C LYS A 121 9.54 11.12 -6.78
N VAL A 122 9.09 9.90 -7.08
CA VAL A 122 9.80 8.67 -6.72
C VAL A 122 10.39 8.03 -7.97
N ASP A 123 11.61 7.51 -7.84
CA ASP A 123 12.36 6.90 -8.94
C ASP A 123 11.97 5.43 -9.09
N TRP A 124 10.74 5.19 -9.54
CA TRP A 124 10.22 3.84 -9.78
C TRP A 124 10.68 3.33 -11.14
N LYS A 125 11.41 2.22 -11.12
CA LYS A 125 11.79 1.48 -12.31
C LYS A 125 11.10 0.13 -12.33
N GLU A 126 10.56 -0.27 -13.47
CA GLU A 126 10.00 -1.61 -13.65
C GLU A 126 11.01 -2.70 -13.27
N GLY A 127 10.54 -3.71 -12.53
CA GLY A 127 11.36 -4.81 -12.00
C GLY A 127 12.19 -4.45 -10.77
N SER A 128 12.15 -3.21 -10.31
CA SER A 128 12.82 -2.78 -9.07
C SER A 128 11.85 -2.76 -7.88
N GLY A 129 12.35 -2.32 -6.72
CA GLY A 129 11.52 -2.19 -5.54
C GLY A 129 12.19 -1.46 -4.39
N SER A 130 11.38 -1.09 -3.40
CA SER A 130 11.81 -0.35 -2.22
C SER A 130 11.35 -1.03 -0.94
N PHE A 131 12.09 -0.78 0.13
CA PHE A 131 11.70 -1.13 1.48
C PHE A 131 11.21 0.12 2.24
N CYS A 132 10.02 0.01 2.83
CA CYS A 132 9.43 1.04 3.68
C CYS A 132 9.22 0.48 5.08
N CYS A 133 9.95 1.02 6.06
CA CYS A 133 9.74 0.69 7.46
C CYS A 133 8.37 1.18 7.94
N ALA A 134 7.81 0.48 8.92
CA ALA A 134 6.71 1.00 9.69
C ALA A 134 7.13 2.34 10.35
N ASN A 135 6.31 3.38 10.19
CA ASN A 135 6.63 4.76 10.49
C ASN A 135 5.75 5.37 11.60
N GLY A 136 5.06 4.52 12.37
CA GLY A 136 4.19 4.95 13.48
C GLY A 136 2.84 5.49 13.01
N GLY A 137 2.30 4.95 11.93
CA GLY A 137 0.97 5.29 11.45
C GLY A 137 0.91 6.59 10.67
N LYS A 138 2.03 7.06 10.09
CA LYS A 138 1.97 8.16 9.12
C LYS A 138 1.41 7.62 7.80
N ALA A 139 0.60 8.44 7.15
CA ALA A 139 0.05 8.14 5.83
C ALA A 139 1.17 7.90 4.80
N ILE A 140 0.97 6.87 3.97
CA ILE A 140 1.79 6.50 2.83
C ILE A 140 0.83 6.30 1.67
N GLY A 141 1.15 6.83 0.51
CA GLY A 141 0.33 6.66 -0.69
C GLY A 141 1.11 7.15 -1.89
N PHE A 142 0.65 6.77 -3.07
CA PHE A 142 1.27 7.15 -4.32
C PHE A 142 0.22 7.62 -5.31
N VAL A 143 0.61 8.49 -6.23
CA VAL A 143 -0.18 8.92 -7.37
C VAL A 143 0.62 8.73 -8.64
N SER A 144 -0.06 8.38 -9.72
CA SER A 144 0.50 8.40 -11.07
C SER A 144 -0.01 9.64 -11.80
N GLU A 145 0.91 10.36 -12.43
CA GLU A 145 0.65 11.55 -13.22
C GLU A 145 1.31 11.39 -14.59
N ALA A 146 0.86 12.13 -15.59
CA ALA A 146 1.54 12.17 -16.87
C ALA A 146 2.97 12.69 -16.69
N GLY A 147 3.93 12.10 -17.39
CA GLY A 147 5.30 12.62 -17.46
C GLY A 147 5.35 13.95 -18.24
N ASP A 148 6.40 14.72 -17.99
CA ASP A 148 6.57 16.06 -18.60
C ASP A 148 6.78 16.04 -20.13
N ASP A 149 7.06 14.87 -20.71
CA ASP A 149 7.62 14.73 -22.07
C ASP A 149 6.68 14.03 -23.07
N THR A 150 5.36 13.99 -22.82
CA THR A 150 4.48 13.09 -23.60
C THR A 150 3.48 13.80 -24.49
N SER A 151 3.74 13.75 -25.79
CA SER A 151 2.78 14.01 -26.88
C SER A 151 1.78 12.87 -27.11
N LYS A 152 1.81 11.81 -26.29
CA LYS A 152 0.93 10.63 -26.37
C LYS A 152 0.75 9.98 -24.99
N THR A 153 -0.04 10.59 -24.13
CA THR A 153 -0.56 9.93 -22.92
C THR A 153 -1.80 9.12 -23.32
N ASP A 154 -1.72 7.80 -23.21
CA ASP A 154 -2.91 6.94 -23.29
C ASP A 154 -3.58 6.97 -21.91
N GLU A 155 -4.87 7.30 -21.87
CA GLU A 155 -5.66 7.35 -20.64
C GLU A 155 -5.74 5.97 -19.95
N ASN A 156 -5.42 4.88 -20.66
CA ASN A 156 -5.40 3.52 -20.12
C ASN A 156 -4.08 3.13 -19.41
N MET A 157 -3.13 4.05 -19.27
CA MET A 157 -1.87 3.76 -18.58
C MET A 157 -2.11 3.48 -17.09
N THR A 158 -1.68 2.30 -16.65
CA THR A 158 -1.82 1.84 -15.27
C THR A 158 -0.47 1.38 -14.74
N VAL A 159 -0.05 1.95 -13.62
CA VAL A 159 1.10 1.46 -12.85
C VAL A 159 0.63 0.28 -12.01
N VAL A 160 1.39 -0.82 -11.99
CA VAL A 160 1.08 -1.99 -11.17
C VAL A 160 2.26 -2.26 -10.23
N TYR A 161 1.96 -2.35 -8.94
CA TYR A 161 2.95 -2.73 -7.93
C TYR A 161 2.37 -3.69 -6.90
N TYR A 162 3.27 -4.40 -6.25
CA TYR A 162 2.96 -5.32 -5.17
C TYR A 162 3.41 -4.75 -3.84
N ALA A 163 2.53 -4.76 -2.84
CA ALA A 163 2.88 -4.45 -1.47
C ALA A 163 2.89 -5.74 -0.65
N LEU A 164 4.09 -6.20 -0.31
CA LEU A 164 4.30 -7.30 0.62
C LEU A 164 4.47 -6.67 2.00
N LYS A 165 3.61 -7.02 2.95
CA LYS A 165 3.47 -6.33 4.24
C LYS A 165 3.72 -7.32 5.38
N ALA A 166 4.36 -6.84 6.45
CA ALA A 166 4.43 -7.55 7.72
C ALA A 166 4.17 -6.57 8.88
N THR A 167 3.29 -6.94 9.82
CA THR A 167 3.10 -6.16 11.05
C THR A 167 4.37 -6.16 11.88
N LYS A 168 4.56 -5.11 12.70
CA LYS A 168 5.68 -5.08 13.66
C LYS A 168 5.68 -6.30 14.57
N SER A 169 4.52 -6.64 15.13
CA SER A 169 4.37 -7.79 16.01
C SER A 169 4.81 -9.09 15.34
N SER A 170 4.39 -9.35 14.10
CA SER A 170 4.77 -10.59 13.40
C SER A 170 6.27 -10.66 13.11
N VAL A 171 6.91 -9.51 12.84
CA VAL A 171 8.38 -9.46 12.69
C VAL A 171 9.06 -9.69 14.04
N ASP A 172 8.59 -9.03 15.10
CA ASP A 172 9.16 -9.15 16.44
C ASP A 172 9.00 -10.57 17.02
N ASP A 173 7.85 -11.19 16.83
CA ASP A 173 7.57 -12.58 17.23
C ASP A 173 8.48 -13.55 16.47
N PHE A 174 8.69 -13.32 15.16
CA PHE A 174 9.64 -14.08 14.35
C PHE A 174 11.09 -13.89 14.80
N LEU A 175 11.44 -12.72 15.34
CA LEU A 175 12.76 -12.47 15.91
C LEU A 175 12.99 -13.19 17.24
N GLN A 176 11.93 -13.38 18.03
CA GLN A 176 12.00 -14.02 19.36
C GLN A 176 11.86 -15.54 19.32
N GLY A 177 11.23 -16.09 18.27
CA GLY A 177 11.06 -17.53 18.12
C GLY A 177 12.22 -18.22 17.41
N ASP A 178 12.64 -19.39 17.92
CA ASP A 178 13.41 -20.40 17.18
C ASP A 178 12.50 -21.03 16.11
N THR A 179 12.11 -20.24 15.12
CA THR A 179 11.29 -20.71 14.00
C THR A 179 12.20 -21.36 12.97
N HIS A 180 12.48 -22.64 13.18
CA HIS A 180 13.05 -23.47 12.13
C HIS A 180 12.01 -23.65 11.01
N PRO A 181 12.37 -23.44 9.73
CA PRO A 181 11.48 -23.75 8.62
C PRO A 181 11.14 -25.24 8.67
N VAL A 182 9.88 -25.58 8.89
CA VAL A 182 9.40 -26.96 8.73
C VAL A 182 9.21 -27.16 7.23
N GLU A 183 10.05 -28.01 6.63
CA GLU A 183 9.86 -28.47 5.25
C GLU A 183 8.44 -29.07 5.12
N ASN A 184 7.69 -28.66 4.11
CA ASN A 184 6.26 -28.94 3.86
C ASN A 184 5.21 -28.05 4.56
N ASN A 185 5.58 -26.89 5.11
CA ASN A 185 4.58 -25.89 5.55
C ASN A 185 3.98 -25.14 4.34
N PRO A 186 2.65 -25.17 4.09
CA PRO A 186 2.02 -24.41 3.01
C PRO A 186 2.20 -22.89 3.13
N ASN A 187 2.62 -22.41 4.32
CA ASN A 187 2.91 -21.02 4.63
C ASN A 187 4.41 -20.71 4.68
N LEU A 188 5.25 -21.54 4.07
CA LEU A 188 6.70 -21.31 3.96
C LEU A 188 7.02 -19.94 3.33
N TRP A 189 6.18 -19.47 2.41
CA TRP A 189 6.31 -18.13 1.80
C TRP A 189 6.29 -17.00 2.84
N ALA A 190 5.44 -17.09 3.87
CA ALA A 190 5.33 -16.07 4.90
C ALA A 190 6.59 -16.06 5.78
N THR A 191 7.14 -17.25 6.06
CA THR A 191 8.41 -17.41 6.79
C THR A 191 9.58 -16.81 6.00
N ASN A 192 9.65 -17.09 4.70
CA ASN A 192 10.67 -16.53 3.81
C ASN A 192 10.58 -15.00 3.75
N LEU A 193 9.36 -14.46 3.67
CA LEU A 193 9.12 -13.02 3.65
C LEU A 193 9.51 -12.36 4.99
N LEU A 194 9.19 -12.96 6.13
CA LEU A 194 9.64 -12.49 7.45
C LEU A 194 11.18 -12.49 7.58
N SER A 195 11.84 -13.51 7.03
CA SER A 195 13.31 -13.56 6.96
C SER A 195 13.90 -12.42 6.14
N LEU A 196 13.28 -12.07 5.00
CA LEU A 196 13.68 -10.90 4.21
C LEU A 196 13.51 -9.59 4.97
N PHE A 197 12.38 -9.42 5.69
CA PHE A 197 12.15 -8.25 6.53
C PHE A 197 13.20 -8.11 7.61
N LYS A 198 13.51 -9.20 8.33
CA LYS A 198 14.59 -9.24 9.34
C LYS A 198 15.91 -8.75 8.77
N LYS A 199 16.30 -9.25 7.60
CA LYS A 199 17.57 -8.88 6.94
C LYS A 199 17.61 -7.38 6.62
N HIS A 200 16.56 -6.83 6.00
CA HIS A 200 16.54 -5.41 5.59
C HIS A 200 16.41 -4.45 6.77
N LEU A 201 15.67 -4.83 7.82
CA LEU A 201 15.58 -4.03 9.04
C LEU A 201 16.95 -3.89 9.73
N ALA A 202 17.76 -4.94 9.70
CA ALA A 202 19.11 -4.90 10.26
C ALA A 202 20.05 -4.00 9.44
N SER A 203 19.93 -3.99 8.10
CA SER A 203 20.79 -3.16 7.25
C SER A 203 20.36 -1.70 7.15
N LYS A 204 19.08 -1.41 7.44
CA LYS A 204 18.43 -0.09 7.24
C LYS A 204 18.43 0.38 5.78
N ASP A 205 18.65 -0.52 4.84
CA ASP A 205 18.61 -0.20 3.41
C ASP A 205 17.18 -0.01 2.94
N THR A 206 16.93 1.08 2.22
CA THR A 206 15.62 1.37 1.62
C THR A 206 15.49 0.81 0.21
N LYS A 207 16.60 0.37 -0.41
CA LYS A 207 16.62 -0.31 -1.71
C LYS A 207 16.73 -1.80 -1.50
N LEU A 208 16.00 -2.55 -2.33
CA LEU A 208 16.09 -4.00 -2.34
C LEU A 208 17.34 -4.44 -3.11
N ASP A 209 18.09 -5.38 -2.54
CA ASP A 209 19.17 -6.07 -3.25
C ASP A 209 18.61 -7.04 -4.31
N GLU A 210 19.43 -7.43 -5.28
CA GLU A 210 19.00 -8.32 -6.39
C GLU A 210 18.44 -9.65 -5.90
N LYS A 211 18.99 -10.19 -4.80
CA LYS A 211 18.54 -11.46 -4.22
C LYS A 211 17.13 -11.32 -3.63
N ALA A 212 16.87 -10.24 -2.91
CA ALA A 212 15.56 -9.94 -2.35
C ALA A 212 14.53 -9.64 -3.44
N LEU A 213 14.93 -8.89 -4.48
CA LEU A 213 14.09 -8.67 -5.66
C LEU A 213 13.71 -9.97 -6.36
N GLY A 214 14.68 -10.85 -6.61
CA GLY A 214 14.41 -12.17 -7.20
C GLY A 214 13.43 -12.98 -6.35
N THR A 215 13.67 -13.06 -5.04
CA THR A 215 12.78 -13.79 -4.12
C THR A 215 11.36 -13.23 -4.12
N ILE A 216 11.20 -11.91 -4.09
CA ILE A 216 9.88 -11.24 -4.11
C ILE A 216 9.19 -11.45 -5.46
N SER A 217 9.93 -11.31 -6.56
CA SER A 217 9.40 -11.53 -7.91
C SER A 217 8.88 -12.96 -8.08
N ASP A 218 9.62 -13.96 -7.61
CA ASP A 218 9.22 -15.36 -7.67
C ASP A 218 7.96 -15.63 -6.83
N MET A 219 7.87 -15.05 -5.62
CA MET A 219 6.65 -15.14 -4.79
C MET A 219 5.44 -14.54 -5.50
N VAL A 220 5.59 -13.35 -6.08
CA VAL A 220 4.51 -12.67 -6.81
C VAL A 220 4.07 -13.48 -8.02
N ALA A 221 5.01 -13.97 -8.83
CA ALA A 221 4.72 -14.78 -10.01
C ALA A 221 4.01 -16.09 -9.65
N THR A 222 4.41 -16.72 -8.53
CA THR A 222 3.76 -17.95 -8.05
C THR A 222 2.29 -17.69 -7.74
N PHE A 223 1.97 -16.63 -7.00
CA PHE A 223 0.59 -16.39 -6.56
C PHE A 223 -0.32 -15.79 -7.63
N GLU A 224 0.21 -15.01 -8.58
CA GLU A 224 -0.58 -14.57 -9.74
C GLU A 224 -1.07 -15.75 -10.60
N ASN A 225 -0.30 -16.85 -10.66
CA ASN A 225 -0.68 -18.06 -11.40
C ASN A 225 -1.63 -18.98 -10.62
N GLU A 226 -1.60 -18.93 -9.29
CA GLU A 226 -2.54 -19.66 -8.42
C GLU A 226 -3.96 -19.09 -8.53
N ASP A 227 -4.12 -17.75 -8.61
CA ASP A 227 -5.43 -17.08 -8.72
C ASP A 227 -6.13 -17.23 -10.09
N GLN A 228 -5.44 -17.79 -11.10
CA GLN A 228 -5.98 -18.01 -12.46
C GLN A 228 -6.50 -19.44 -12.70
N ASN A 229 -6.37 -20.35 -11.74
CA ASN A 229 -6.84 -21.75 -11.80
C ASN A 229 -7.94 -22.02 -10.78
#